data_AF-A0A8G2HZT2-F1
#
_entry.id   AF-A0A8G2HZT2-F1
#
_cell.length_a   1.000
_cell.length_b   1.000
_cell.length_c   1.000
_cell.angle_alpha   90.00
_cell.angle_beta   90.00
_cell.angle_gamma   90.00
#
_symmetry.space_group_name_H-M   'P 1'
#
loop_
_entity.id
_entity.type
_entity.pdbx_description
1 polymer ?
#
loop_
_entity_poly.entity_id
_entity_poly.type
_entity_poly.pdbx_seq_one_letter_code
_entity_poly.pdbx_strand_id
1 'polypeptide(L)'
;MKNKLLVLSLGALCVSQIWESNRASAVVSGEENPYVSKALSVSGQKSNNLTLKQYKDSLRSVMCTSEINKNDGYDEPEYKEAMDTYRKKLFAELDALNKFLDEERKIESSKKNNNQVPNGVLGLTHQRYLAIHEAIKENKNEFERKTQDIESRNPDLKKFDRDKDYEVRVKLNELENKVLMLGHAFPNQHEARENLYNKLDLIVGRSDDEREERHPQNDRLSKERVEDLESIIDEFFVEINENRPLNIPALVESNEENIEMAKKLKADTEEAKTNTAKRSKRSLNTQNYKSASQEVSEQQKAEYERKAEERKVFS
;
A
#
# COMPACT_ATOMS: atom_id res chain seq x y z
N MET A 1 12.25 5.80 10.15
CA MET A 1 11.23 5.94 9.09
C MET A 1 11.73 5.19 7.86
N LYS A 2 11.11 4.06 7.49
CA LYS A 2 11.39 3.40 6.22
C LYS A 2 10.97 4.35 5.10
N ASN A 3 11.84 4.62 4.13
CA ASN A 3 11.53 5.45 2.96
C ASN A 3 10.35 4.82 2.21
N LYS A 4 9.13 5.32 2.43
CA LYS A 4 7.96 4.95 1.65
C LYS A 4 8.14 5.61 0.28
N LEU A 5 8.68 4.86 -0.68
CA LEU A 5 8.67 5.23 -2.09
C LEU A 5 7.22 5.59 -2.45
N LEU A 6 7.01 6.76 -3.07
CA LEU A 6 5.77 7.08 -3.77
C LEU A 6 5.67 6.13 -4.97
N VAL A 7 5.26 4.89 -4.71
CA VAL A 7 4.89 3.94 -5.76
C VAL A 7 3.59 4.51 -6.31
N LEU A 8 3.59 5.08 -7.53
CA LEU A 8 2.35 5.24 -8.30
C LEU A 8 1.69 3.86 -8.42
N SER A 9 0.34 3.73 -8.41
CA SER A 9 -0.25 2.39 -8.59
C SER A 9 0.29 1.78 -9.88
N LEU A 10 0.58 0.48 -9.85
CA LEU A 10 1.15 -0.19 -11.01
C LEU A 10 0.26 0.09 -12.21
N GLY A 11 -1.07 0.08 -12.03
CA GLY A 11 -1.98 0.45 -13.11
C GLY A 11 -1.95 1.92 -13.49
N ALA A 12 -1.69 2.89 -12.60
CA ALA A 12 -1.44 4.28 -13.01
C ALA A 12 -0.21 4.41 -13.94
N LEU A 13 0.85 3.64 -13.69
CA LEU A 13 2.03 3.56 -14.56
C LEU A 13 1.74 2.84 -15.89
N CYS A 14 0.91 1.81 -15.86
CA CYS A 14 0.53 1.06 -17.06
C CYS A 14 -0.46 1.84 -17.94
N VAL A 15 -1.39 2.57 -17.32
CA VAL A 15 -2.37 3.43 -17.98
C VAL A 15 -1.66 4.60 -18.65
N SER A 16 -0.69 5.23 -18.00
CA SER A 16 0.10 6.29 -18.63
C SER A 16 0.91 5.74 -19.81
N GLN A 17 1.47 4.53 -19.73
CA GLN A 17 2.16 3.87 -20.84
C GLN A 17 1.27 3.64 -22.09
N ILE A 18 0.00 3.27 -21.90
CA ILE A 18 -0.94 3.04 -23.01
C ILE A 18 -1.25 4.33 -23.81
N TRP A 19 -1.25 5.48 -23.13
CA TRP A 19 -1.64 6.79 -23.70
C TRP A 19 -0.46 7.67 -24.09
N GLU A 20 0.64 7.62 -23.33
CA GLU A 20 1.89 8.35 -23.55
C GLU A 20 2.99 7.42 -24.06
N SER A 21 2.76 6.83 -25.23
CA SER A 21 3.62 5.83 -25.86
C SER A 21 5.03 6.31 -26.26
N ASN A 22 5.48 7.48 -25.79
CA ASN A 22 6.72 8.12 -26.20
C ASN A 22 7.86 8.03 -25.19
N ARG A 23 7.66 7.63 -23.92
CA ARG A 23 8.75 7.73 -22.90
C ARG A 23 8.82 6.68 -21.79
N ALA A 24 7.88 5.77 -21.64
CA ALA A 24 7.82 4.97 -20.41
C ALA A 24 8.27 3.50 -20.60
N SER A 25 9.57 3.25 -20.48
CA SER A 25 10.15 1.92 -20.22
C SER A 25 10.25 1.74 -18.69
N ALA A 26 9.33 0.98 -18.10
CA ALA A 26 9.39 0.64 -16.68
C ALA A 26 10.20 -0.66 -16.51
N VAL A 27 11.52 -0.57 -16.61
CA VAL A 27 12.42 -1.67 -16.22
C VAL A 27 12.99 -1.32 -14.85
N VAL A 28 12.46 -1.95 -13.81
CA VAL A 28 12.75 -1.60 -12.40
C VAL A 28 13.99 -2.34 -11.85
N SER A 29 14.69 -3.18 -12.62
CA SER A 29 15.92 -3.84 -12.15
C SER A 29 17.04 -4.06 -13.17
N GLY A 30 16.81 -3.79 -14.46
CA GLY A 30 17.77 -4.07 -15.54
C GLY A 30 17.90 -5.56 -15.91
N GLU A 31 17.32 -6.46 -15.12
CA GLU A 31 17.24 -7.89 -15.41
C GLU A 31 16.18 -8.18 -16.49
N GLU A 32 16.49 -9.13 -17.38
CA GLU A 32 15.55 -9.57 -18.40
C GLU A 32 14.34 -10.26 -17.76
N ASN A 33 13.14 -9.87 -18.19
CA ASN A 33 11.91 -10.47 -17.68
C ASN A 33 11.82 -11.94 -18.14
N PRO A 34 11.74 -12.93 -17.22
CA PRO A 34 11.68 -14.34 -17.61
C PRO A 34 10.37 -14.72 -18.31
N TYR A 35 9.35 -13.85 -18.27
CA TYR A 35 8.08 -14.07 -18.94
C TYR A 35 8.03 -13.31 -20.27
N VAL A 36 7.57 -14.01 -21.30
CA VAL A 36 7.33 -13.45 -22.63
C VAL A 36 5.86 -13.63 -22.98
N SER A 37 5.20 -12.55 -23.37
CA SER A 37 3.78 -12.60 -23.75
C SER A 37 3.55 -13.54 -24.92
N LYS A 38 2.58 -14.44 -24.77
CA LYS A 38 2.15 -15.34 -25.85
C LYS A 38 1.55 -14.58 -27.03
N ALA A 39 1.00 -13.38 -26.79
CA ALA A 39 0.39 -12.55 -27.83
C ALA A 39 1.40 -12.17 -28.94
N LEU A 40 2.70 -12.11 -28.63
CA LEU A 40 3.75 -11.84 -29.61
C LEU A 40 3.82 -12.86 -30.75
N SER A 41 3.43 -14.10 -30.48
CA SER A 41 3.38 -15.18 -31.47
C SER A 41 2.05 -15.23 -32.25
N VAL A 42 1.06 -14.43 -31.84
CA VAL A 42 -0.27 -14.44 -32.42
C VAL A 42 -0.31 -13.57 -33.68
N SER A 43 -0.67 -14.20 -34.80
CA SER A 43 -1.06 -13.51 -36.02
C SER A 43 -2.56 -13.24 -36.00
N GLY A 44 -3.03 -12.31 -36.84
CA GLY A 44 -4.44 -12.00 -36.88
C GLY A 44 -4.78 -10.89 -37.85
N GLN A 45 -6.06 -10.57 -37.89
CA GLN A 45 -6.59 -9.49 -38.72
C GLN A 45 -7.17 -8.40 -37.83
N LYS A 46 -7.20 -7.18 -38.38
CA LYS A 46 -7.94 -6.09 -37.76
C LYS A 46 -9.43 -6.38 -37.83
N SER A 47 -10.15 -6.10 -36.76
CA SER A 47 -11.62 -6.18 -36.78
C SER A 47 -12.17 -5.02 -37.59
N ASN A 48 -13.18 -5.29 -38.41
CA ASN A 48 -13.92 -4.23 -39.12
C ASN A 48 -14.88 -3.47 -38.18
N ASN A 49 -15.19 -4.03 -37.00
CA ASN A 49 -16.22 -3.53 -36.11
C ASN A 49 -15.67 -2.76 -34.90
N LEU A 50 -14.37 -2.90 -34.61
CA LEU A 50 -13.73 -2.29 -33.44
C LEU A 50 -12.55 -1.42 -33.85
N THR A 51 -12.53 -0.22 -33.28
CA THR A 51 -11.46 0.76 -33.48
C THR A 51 -10.29 0.50 -32.52
N LEU A 52 -9.10 1.00 -32.88
CA LEU A 52 -7.92 0.95 -32.02
C LEU A 52 -8.19 1.60 -30.64
N LYS A 53 -8.97 2.69 -30.61
CA LYS A 53 -9.36 3.36 -29.37
C LYS A 53 -10.18 2.42 -28.47
N GLN A 54 -11.17 1.71 -29.02
CA GLN A 54 -11.98 0.76 -28.24
C GLN A 54 -11.13 -0.38 -27.66
N TYR A 55 -10.13 -0.88 -28.38
CA TYR A 55 -9.20 -1.86 -27.82
C TYR A 55 -8.37 -1.29 -26.67
N LYS A 56 -7.84 -0.07 -26.82
CA LYS A 56 -7.08 0.60 -25.76
C LYS A 56 -7.94 0.83 -24.51
N ASP A 57 -9.18 1.29 -24.70
CA ASP A 57 -10.11 1.55 -23.60
C ASP A 57 -10.47 0.25 -22.86
N SER A 58 -10.67 -0.85 -23.59
CA SER A 58 -10.94 -2.16 -23.00
C SER A 58 -9.73 -2.75 -22.26
N LEU A 59 -8.52 -2.65 -22.85
CA LEU A 59 -7.29 -3.07 -22.19
C LEU A 59 -6.99 -2.25 -20.93
N ARG A 60 -7.28 -0.95 -20.97
CA ARG A 60 -7.21 -0.08 -19.80
C ARG A 60 -8.17 -0.56 -18.71
N SER A 61 -9.42 -0.84 -19.07
CA SER A 61 -10.43 -1.31 -18.12
C SER A 61 -10.03 -2.64 -17.46
N VAL A 62 -9.53 -3.62 -18.22
CA VAL A 62 -9.10 -4.91 -17.65
C VAL A 62 -7.86 -4.73 -16.76
N MET A 63 -6.93 -3.85 -17.11
CA MET A 63 -5.77 -3.56 -16.25
C MET A 63 -6.20 -2.91 -14.93
N CYS A 64 -7.05 -1.89 -14.98
CA CYS A 64 -7.55 -1.22 -13.77
C CYS A 64 -8.34 -2.16 -12.86
N THR A 65 -9.21 -3.00 -13.44
CA THR A 65 -9.97 -3.99 -12.64
C THR A 65 -9.11 -5.14 -12.13
N SER A 66 -7.98 -5.41 -12.78
CA SER A 66 -6.99 -6.39 -12.31
C SER A 66 -5.99 -5.79 -11.33
N GLU A 67 -5.99 -4.48 -11.09
CA GLU A 67 -5.09 -3.85 -10.12
C GLU A 67 -5.21 -4.52 -8.75
N ILE A 68 -4.05 -4.68 -8.12
CA ILE A 68 -3.97 -5.19 -6.76
C ILE A 68 -3.90 -3.96 -5.87
N ASN A 69 -4.87 -3.82 -4.97
CA ASN A 69 -4.88 -2.74 -4.00
C ASN A 69 -3.65 -2.88 -3.09
N LYS A 70 -2.91 -1.79 -2.93
CA LYS A 70 -1.68 -1.77 -2.13
C LYS A 70 -1.93 -1.96 -0.65
N ASN A 71 -3.12 -1.63 -0.19
CA ASN A 71 -3.48 -1.69 1.22
C ASN A 71 -4.09 -3.03 1.62
N ASP A 72 -4.22 -3.98 0.69
CA ASP A 72 -4.70 -5.33 0.98
C ASP A 72 -3.69 -6.18 1.77
N GLY A 73 -2.50 -5.64 2.09
CA GLY A 73 -1.44 -6.33 2.85
C GLY A 73 -0.55 -7.24 2.02
N TYR A 74 -0.54 -7.10 0.70
CA TYR A 74 0.34 -7.91 -0.17
C TYR A 74 1.81 -7.45 -0.16
N ASP A 75 2.16 -6.46 0.66
CA ASP A 75 3.53 -6.07 0.97
C ASP A 75 4.17 -6.94 2.06
N GLU A 76 3.38 -7.80 2.71
CA GLU A 76 3.86 -8.86 3.61
C GLU A 76 4.83 -9.83 2.88
N PRO A 77 5.86 -10.33 3.57
CA PRO A 77 6.93 -11.10 2.95
C PRO A 77 6.44 -12.41 2.30
N GLU A 78 5.37 -13.01 2.82
CA GLU A 78 4.78 -14.25 2.29
C GLU A 78 4.20 -14.06 0.88
N TYR A 79 3.71 -12.86 0.55
CA TYR A 79 3.17 -12.56 -0.78
C TYR A 79 4.24 -12.12 -1.78
N LYS A 80 5.49 -11.91 -1.36
CA LYS A 80 6.55 -11.32 -2.18
C LYS A 80 6.74 -12.03 -3.52
N GLU A 81 6.80 -13.37 -3.51
CA GLU A 81 7.00 -14.15 -4.72
C GLU A 81 5.77 -14.12 -5.65
N ALA A 82 4.56 -14.21 -5.06
CA ALA A 82 3.31 -14.13 -5.81
C ALA A 82 3.15 -12.76 -6.48
N MET A 83 3.45 -11.68 -5.75
CA MET A 83 3.43 -10.31 -6.26
C MET A 83 4.49 -10.06 -7.33
N ASP A 84 5.71 -10.56 -7.14
CA ASP A 84 6.78 -10.44 -8.13
C ASP A 84 6.41 -11.17 -9.43
N THR A 85 5.89 -12.39 -9.32
CA THR A 85 5.40 -13.16 -10.47
C THR A 85 4.27 -12.44 -11.19
N TYR A 86 3.28 -11.94 -10.46
CA TYR A 86 2.16 -11.20 -11.01
C TYR A 86 2.63 -9.96 -11.79
N ARG A 87 3.53 -9.17 -11.18
CA ARG A 87 4.10 -7.95 -11.80
C ARG A 87 4.89 -8.28 -13.06
N LYS A 88 5.78 -9.27 -13.00
CA LYS A 88 6.60 -9.67 -14.16
C LYS A 88 5.74 -10.15 -15.33
N LYS A 89 4.70 -10.95 -15.08
CA LYS A 89 3.74 -11.36 -16.11
C LYS A 89 2.98 -10.18 -16.70
N LEU A 90 2.50 -9.25 -15.87
CA LEU A 90 1.81 -8.05 -16.35
C LEU A 90 2.73 -7.18 -17.23
N PHE A 91 3.99 -7.00 -16.83
CA PHE A 91 4.97 -6.25 -17.63
C PHE A 91 5.25 -6.91 -18.98
N ALA A 92 5.32 -8.25 -19.05
CA ALA A 92 5.48 -8.96 -20.32
C ALA A 92 4.31 -8.68 -21.29
N GLU A 93 3.08 -8.58 -20.79
CA GLU A 93 1.91 -8.22 -21.59
C GLU A 93 1.93 -6.75 -22.03
N LEU A 94 2.44 -5.85 -21.19
CA LEU A 94 2.62 -4.43 -21.53
C LEU A 94 3.70 -4.22 -22.58
N ASP A 95 4.80 -4.95 -22.50
CA ASP A 95 5.87 -4.90 -23.51
C ASP A 95 5.35 -5.36 -24.88
N ALA A 96 4.53 -6.41 -24.90
CA ALA A 96 3.86 -6.85 -26.12
C ALA A 96 2.88 -5.81 -26.66
N LEU A 97 2.06 -5.21 -25.79
CA LEU A 97 1.15 -4.13 -26.18
C LEU A 97 1.91 -2.94 -26.78
N ASN A 98 2.99 -2.50 -26.13
CA ASN A 98 3.84 -1.40 -26.60
C ASN A 98 4.40 -1.70 -28.00
N LYS A 99 4.91 -2.92 -28.22
CA LYS A 99 5.36 -3.35 -29.54
C LYS A 99 4.24 -3.28 -30.58
N PHE A 100 3.02 -3.71 -30.25
CA PHE A 100 1.89 -3.62 -31.17
C PHE A 100 1.47 -2.18 -31.46
N LEU A 101 1.56 -1.28 -30.48
CA LEU A 101 1.31 0.15 -30.68
C LEU A 101 2.40 0.83 -31.53
N ASP A 102 3.66 0.38 -31.43
CA ASP A 102 4.75 0.82 -32.31
C ASP A 102 4.52 0.36 -33.75
N GLU A 103 4.07 -0.88 -33.94
CA GLU A 103 3.66 -1.40 -35.23
C GLU A 103 2.50 -0.59 -35.83
N GLU A 104 1.50 -0.22 -35.04
CA GLU A 104 0.40 0.67 -35.48
C GLU A 104 0.92 2.03 -35.96
N ARG A 105 1.83 2.65 -35.21
CA ARG A 105 2.46 3.93 -35.61
C ARG A 105 3.21 3.80 -36.93
N LYS A 106 3.97 2.71 -37.12
CA LYS A 106 4.66 2.44 -38.40
C LYS A 106 3.67 2.27 -39.55
N ILE A 107 2.55 1.57 -39.33
CA ILE A 107 1.48 1.42 -40.34
C ILE A 107 0.89 2.79 -40.72
N GLU A 108 0.57 3.63 -39.73
CA GLU A 108 0.03 4.97 -39.97
C GLU A 108 1.02 5.87 -40.74
N SER A 109 2.30 5.86 -40.34
CA SER A 109 3.36 6.62 -41.02
C SER A 109 3.56 6.17 -42.47
N SER A 110 3.61 4.85 -42.73
CA SER A 110 3.72 4.34 -44.10
C SER A 110 2.53 4.75 -44.96
N LYS A 111 1.30 4.66 -44.42
CA LYS A 111 0.09 5.10 -45.13
C LYS A 111 0.11 6.59 -45.45
N LYS A 112 0.52 7.45 -44.51
CA LYS A 112 0.64 8.91 -44.73
C LYS A 112 1.66 9.25 -45.81
N ASN A 113 2.75 8.49 -45.88
CA ASN A 113 3.84 8.70 -46.83
C ASN A 113 3.66 7.93 -48.16
N ASN A 114 2.50 7.29 -48.39
CA ASN A 114 2.23 6.43 -49.56
C ASN A 114 3.26 5.28 -49.76
N ASN A 115 3.89 4.82 -48.69
CA ASN A 115 4.84 3.71 -48.70
C ASN A 115 4.12 2.38 -48.41
N GLN A 116 4.64 1.26 -48.94
CA GLN A 116 4.18 -0.06 -48.53
C GLN A 116 4.48 -0.30 -47.04
N VAL A 117 3.53 -0.92 -46.36
CA VAL A 117 3.72 -1.36 -44.96
C VAL A 117 4.71 -2.53 -44.97
N PRO A 118 5.75 -2.52 -44.12
CA PRO A 118 6.70 -3.64 -44.05
C PRO A 118 6.02 -4.97 -43.73
N ASN A 119 6.44 -6.04 -44.40
CA ASN A 119 5.94 -7.39 -44.15
C ASN A 119 6.15 -7.79 -42.67
N GLY A 120 5.10 -8.34 -42.05
CA GLY A 120 5.12 -8.77 -40.64
C GLY A 120 4.72 -7.71 -39.62
N VAL A 121 4.51 -6.45 -40.03
CA VAL A 121 3.95 -5.39 -39.17
C VAL A 121 2.43 -5.49 -39.21
N LEU A 122 1.83 -6.04 -38.15
CA LEU A 122 0.38 -6.29 -38.09
C LEU A 122 -0.35 -5.26 -37.21
N GLY A 123 0.36 -4.67 -36.23
CA GLY A 123 -0.26 -3.78 -35.25
C GLY A 123 -1.07 -4.54 -34.21
N LEU A 124 -2.05 -3.86 -33.61
CA LEU A 124 -2.95 -4.45 -32.61
C LEU A 124 -4.15 -5.09 -33.32
N THR A 125 -3.99 -6.35 -33.69
CA THR A 125 -5.06 -7.17 -34.28
C THR A 125 -6.06 -7.62 -33.21
N HIS A 126 -7.24 -8.08 -33.64
CA HIS A 126 -8.26 -8.55 -32.69
C HIS A 126 -7.76 -9.73 -31.84
N GLN A 127 -7.06 -10.68 -32.48
CA GLN A 127 -6.51 -11.86 -31.82
C GLN A 127 -5.40 -11.50 -30.83
N ARG A 128 -4.52 -10.55 -31.18
CA ARG A 128 -3.48 -10.04 -30.26
C ARG A 128 -4.10 -9.33 -29.06
N TYR A 129 -5.14 -8.52 -29.29
CA TYR A 129 -5.91 -7.88 -28.23
C TYR A 129 -6.54 -8.93 -27.29
N LEU A 130 -7.23 -9.93 -27.83
CA LEU A 130 -7.86 -10.99 -27.03
C LEU A 130 -6.83 -11.75 -26.19
N ALA A 131 -5.69 -12.10 -26.79
CA ALA A 131 -4.61 -12.80 -26.10
C ALA A 131 -4.06 -12.00 -24.90
N ILE A 132 -3.79 -10.70 -25.08
CA ILE A 132 -3.36 -9.82 -23.97
C ILE A 132 -4.46 -9.73 -22.90
N HIS A 133 -5.69 -9.48 -23.32
CA HIS A 133 -6.82 -9.29 -22.40
C HIS A 133 -7.08 -10.55 -21.55
N GLU A 134 -7.03 -11.74 -22.16
CA GLU A 134 -7.17 -13.01 -21.46
C GLU A 134 -5.97 -13.29 -20.54
N ALA A 135 -4.74 -13.05 -21.01
CA ALA A 135 -3.53 -13.23 -20.20
C ALA A 135 -3.53 -12.38 -18.92
N ILE A 136 -4.02 -11.13 -18.99
CA ILE A 136 -4.15 -10.26 -17.81
C ILE A 136 -5.14 -10.87 -16.80
N LYS A 137 -6.30 -11.36 -17.27
CA LYS A 137 -7.31 -12.00 -16.40
C LYS A 137 -6.78 -13.30 -15.79
N GLU A 138 -6.12 -14.14 -16.59
CA GLU A 138 -5.52 -15.39 -16.11
C GLU A 138 -4.44 -15.13 -15.06
N ASN A 139 -3.60 -14.11 -15.27
CA ASN A 139 -2.57 -13.71 -14.32
C ASN A 139 -3.18 -13.28 -12.97
N LYS A 140 -4.28 -12.51 -12.99
CA LYS A 140 -5.02 -12.14 -11.78
C LYS A 140 -5.60 -13.38 -11.07
N ASN A 141 -6.25 -14.27 -11.81
CA ASN A 141 -6.80 -15.51 -11.25
C ASN A 141 -5.73 -16.47 -10.69
N GLU A 142 -4.54 -16.49 -11.29
CA GLU A 142 -3.40 -17.25 -10.75
C GLU A 142 -2.87 -16.62 -9.47
N PHE A 143 -2.76 -15.28 -9.43
CA PHE A 143 -2.37 -14.55 -8.23
C PHE A 143 -3.34 -14.84 -7.08
N GLU A 144 -4.65 -14.72 -7.31
CA GLU A 144 -5.68 -14.99 -6.29
C GLU A 144 -5.65 -16.43 -5.77
N ARG A 145 -5.38 -17.42 -6.62
CA ARG A 145 -5.21 -18.81 -6.17
C ARG A 145 -3.96 -18.98 -5.30
N LYS A 146 -2.86 -18.31 -5.65
CA LYS A 146 -1.62 -18.32 -4.84
C LYS A 146 -1.83 -17.62 -3.50
N THR A 147 -2.54 -16.49 -3.47
CA THR A 147 -2.83 -15.80 -2.20
C THR A 147 -3.71 -16.66 -1.29
N GLN A 148 -4.74 -17.34 -1.82
CA GLN A 148 -5.55 -18.28 -1.05
C GLN A 148 -4.73 -19.42 -0.44
N ASP A 149 -3.78 -19.98 -1.18
CA ASP A 149 -2.87 -21.01 -0.66
C ASP A 149 -1.96 -20.45 0.45
N ILE A 150 -1.42 -19.24 0.29
CA ILE A 150 -0.64 -18.54 1.32
C ILE A 150 -1.47 -18.29 2.58
N GLU A 151 -2.68 -17.75 2.43
CA GLU A 151 -3.62 -17.45 3.52
C GLU A 151 -4.06 -18.72 4.26
N SER A 152 -4.18 -19.86 3.56
CA SER A 152 -4.51 -21.15 4.18
C SER A 152 -3.41 -21.67 5.11
N ARG A 153 -2.15 -21.29 4.85
CA ARG A 153 -0.96 -21.67 5.65
C ARG A 153 -0.63 -20.64 6.74
N ASN A 154 -1.13 -19.41 6.60
CA ASN A 154 -0.89 -18.30 7.50
C ASN A 154 -2.23 -17.70 7.95
N PRO A 155 -2.85 -18.25 9.02
CA PRO A 155 -4.19 -17.86 9.43
C PRO A 155 -4.35 -16.38 9.78
N ASP A 156 -3.28 -15.72 10.23
CA ASP A 156 -3.25 -14.29 10.54
C ASP A 156 -3.28 -13.38 9.31
N LEU A 157 -2.97 -13.91 8.12
CA LEU A 157 -3.07 -13.23 6.84
C LEU A 157 -4.42 -13.43 6.14
N LYS A 158 -5.23 -14.38 6.63
CA LYS A 158 -6.53 -14.68 6.06
C LYS A 158 -7.46 -13.48 6.17
N LYS A 159 -8.18 -13.20 5.09
CA LYS A 159 -9.14 -12.10 5.06
C LYS A 159 -10.27 -12.31 6.07
N PHE A 160 -10.72 -11.20 6.66
CA PHE A 160 -11.85 -11.19 7.58
C PHE A 160 -13.14 -11.63 6.89
N ASP A 161 -13.98 -12.31 7.67
CA ASP A 161 -15.41 -12.36 7.37
C ASP A 161 -16.09 -11.08 7.84
N ARG A 162 -17.39 -10.95 7.54
CA ARG A 162 -18.16 -9.74 7.85
C ARG A 162 -18.20 -9.43 9.35
N ASP A 163 -18.33 -10.47 10.18
CA ASP A 163 -18.47 -10.28 11.63
C ASP A 163 -17.14 -9.81 12.22
N LYS A 164 -16.03 -10.42 11.77
CA LYS A 164 -14.70 -10.02 12.19
C LYS A 164 -14.32 -8.63 11.69
N ASP A 165 -14.69 -8.30 10.47
CA ASP A 165 -14.50 -6.96 9.89
C ASP A 165 -15.19 -5.90 10.75
N TYR A 166 -16.44 -6.14 11.14
CA TYR A 166 -17.20 -5.25 12.01
C TYR A 166 -16.55 -5.09 13.39
N GLU A 167 -16.14 -6.18 14.04
CA GLU A 167 -15.42 -6.13 15.32
C GLU A 167 -14.16 -5.24 15.24
N VAL A 168 -13.39 -5.40 14.17
CA VAL A 168 -12.15 -4.64 13.97
C VAL A 168 -12.47 -3.16 13.73
N ARG A 169 -13.50 -2.84 12.94
CA ARG A 169 -13.94 -1.44 12.74
C ARG A 169 -14.35 -0.78 14.05
N VAL A 170 -15.12 -1.46 14.88
CA VAL A 170 -15.53 -0.94 16.21
C VAL A 170 -14.31 -0.68 17.07
N LYS A 171 -13.37 -1.63 17.14
CA LYS A 171 -12.16 -1.51 17.95
C LYS A 171 -11.24 -0.36 17.48
N LEU A 172 -11.04 -0.22 16.17
CA LEU A 172 -10.23 0.88 15.62
C LEU A 172 -10.90 2.24 15.83
N ASN A 173 -12.22 2.31 15.64
CA ASN A 173 -12.98 3.52 15.92
C ASN A 173 -12.90 3.93 17.40
N GLU A 174 -12.93 2.97 18.33
CA GLU A 174 -12.72 3.26 19.75
C GLU A 174 -11.32 3.85 20.02
N LEU A 175 -10.28 3.27 19.44
CA LEU A 175 -8.90 3.76 19.58
C LEU A 175 -8.70 5.13 18.96
N GLU A 176 -9.26 5.36 17.78
CA GLU A 176 -9.23 6.67 17.13
C GLU A 176 -9.94 7.72 18.00
N ASN A 177 -11.11 7.40 18.56
CA ASN A 177 -11.79 8.32 19.45
C ASN A 177 -11.01 8.58 20.75
N LYS A 178 -10.17 7.64 21.21
CA LYS A 178 -9.21 7.90 22.30
C LYS A 178 -8.12 8.88 21.86
N VAL A 179 -7.59 8.75 20.64
CA VAL A 179 -6.63 9.71 20.07
C VAL A 179 -7.26 11.10 19.97
N LEU A 180 -8.48 11.21 19.44
CA LEU A 180 -9.22 12.47 19.35
C LEU A 180 -9.48 13.09 20.72
N MET A 181 -9.77 12.26 21.74
CA MET A 181 -9.91 12.72 23.13
C MET A 181 -8.63 13.36 23.67
N LEU A 182 -7.42 12.87 23.32
CA LEU A 182 -6.17 13.52 23.72
C LEU A 182 -6.11 14.95 23.17
N GLY A 183 -6.40 15.11 21.89
CA GLY A 183 -6.42 16.43 21.27
C GLY A 183 -7.50 17.35 21.85
N HIS A 184 -8.66 16.81 22.21
CA HIS A 184 -9.71 17.57 22.91
C HIS A 184 -9.29 17.96 24.34
N ALA A 185 -8.68 17.04 25.07
CA ALA A 185 -8.31 17.25 26.45
C ALA A 185 -7.16 18.25 26.59
N PHE A 186 -6.15 18.27 25.74
CA PHE A 186 -4.95 19.09 25.92
C PHE A 186 -4.85 20.27 24.93
N PRO A 187 -5.83 21.20 24.88
CA PRO A 187 -5.94 22.17 23.78
C PRO A 187 -4.72 23.10 23.65
N ASN A 188 -4.04 23.36 24.76
CA ASN A 188 -2.86 24.25 24.83
C ASN A 188 -1.57 23.59 24.30
N GLN A 189 -1.57 22.28 24.07
CA GLN A 189 -0.41 21.53 23.55
C GLN A 189 -0.41 21.56 22.02
N HIS A 190 -0.37 22.77 21.44
CA HIS A 190 -0.64 23.01 20.02
C HIS A 190 0.22 22.14 19.09
N GLU A 191 1.54 22.13 19.25
CA GLU A 191 2.46 21.37 18.39
C GLU A 191 2.23 19.86 18.51
N ALA A 192 2.10 19.34 19.74
CA ALA A 192 1.84 17.92 19.97
C ALA A 192 0.48 17.47 19.40
N ARG A 193 -0.53 18.34 19.44
CA ARG A 193 -1.86 18.09 18.86
C ARG A 193 -1.82 18.03 17.34
N GLU A 194 -1.16 18.99 16.69
CA GLU A 194 -1.00 18.98 15.24
C GLU A 194 -0.26 17.73 14.78
N ASN A 195 0.82 17.36 15.49
CA ASN A 195 1.56 16.14 15.20
C ASN A 195 0.69 14.88 15.38
N LEU A 196 -0.09 14.81 16.45
CA LEU A 196 -1.03 13.72 16.72
C LEU A 196 -2.04 13.54 15.58
N TYR A 197 -2.68 14.62 15.13
CA TYR A 197 -3.67 14.55 14.04
C TYR A 197 -3.03 14.22 12.69
N ASN A 198 -1.86 14.78 12.37
CA ASN A 198 -1.14 14.44 11.14
C ASN A 198 -0.75 12.95 11.11
N LYS A 199 -0.31 12.40 12.23
CA LYS A 199 0.01 10.96 12.36
C LYS A 199 -1.25 10.10 12.27
N LEU A 200 -2.35 10.52 12.91
CA LEU A 200 -3.64 9.84 12.80
C LEU A 200 -4.10 9.76 11.34
N ASP A 201 -4.16 10.90 10.63
CA ASP A 201 -4.55 10.97 9.21
C ASP A 201 -3.64 10.11 8.31
N LEU A 202 -2.34 10.03 8.63
CA LEU A 202 -1.40 9.16 7.92
C LEU A 202 -1.71 7.67 8.14
N ILE A 203 -2.16 7.29 9.34
CA ILE A 203 -2.48 5.91 9.70
C ILE A 203 -3.85 5.54 9.12
N VAL A 204 -4.91 6.24 9.53
CA VAL A 204 -6.29 5.84 9.21
C VAL A 204 -6.81 6.41 7.90
N GLY A 205 -6.24 7.51 7.40
CA GLY A 205 -6.75 8.21 6.22
C GLY A 205 -7.63 9.41 6.59
N ARG A 206 -7.63 10.43 5.72
CA ARG A 206 -8.34 11.70 5.98
C ARG A 206 -9.77 11.70 5.44
N SER A 207 -10.02 11.00 4.34
CA SER A 207 -11.34 10.88 3.71
C SER A 207 -11.93 9.49 3.93
N ASP A 208 -13.25 9.35 3.74
CA ASP A 208 -13.94 8.06 3.84
C ASP A 208 -13.37 7.02 2.87
N ASP A 209 -13.03 7.44 1.64
CA ASP A 209 -12.41 6.56 0.64
C ASP A 209 -11.01 6.09 1.10
N GLU A 210 -10.17 7.00 1.60
CA GLU A 210 -8.85 6.62 2.13
C GLU A 210 -8.97 5.70 3.34
N ARG A 211 -9.98 5.92 4.18
CA ARG A 211 -10.25 5.10 5.37
C ARG A 211 -10.68 3.69 4.99
N GLU A 212 -11.55 3.56 4.00
CA GLU A 212 -11.94 2.25 3.49
C GLU A 212 -10.77 1.55 2.81
N GLU A 213 -9.99 2.28 2.01
CA GLU A 213 -8.80 1.73 1.38
C GLU A 213 -7.76 1.26 2.39
N ARG A 214 -7.57 1.97 3.52
CA ARG A 214 -6.54 1.64 4.53
C ARG A 214 -7.04 0.70 5.63
N HIS A 215 -8.33 0.35 5.63
CA HIS A 215 -8.93 -0.53 6.61
C HIS A 215 -8.27 -1.92 6.56
N PRO A 216 -7.73 -2.44 7.68
CA PRO A 216 -7.04 -3.72 7.69
C PRO A 216 -7.97 -4.87 7.33
N GLN A 217 -7.50 -5.75 6.44
CA GLN A 217 -8.29 -6.86 5.90
C GLN A 217 -8.04 -8.19 6.62
N ASN A 218 -7.03 -8.29 7.49
CA ASN A 218 -6.65 -9.50 8.21
C ASN A 218 -6.08 -9.19 9.60
N ASP A 219 -5.89 -10.22 10.42
CA ASP A 219 -5.48 -10.09 11.82
C ASP A 219 -4.11 -9.44 11.97
N ARG A 220 -3.16 -9.73 11.06
CA ARG A 220 -1.81 -9.15 11.10
C ARG A 220 -1.87 -7.64 10.92
N LEU A 221 -2.49 -7.17 9.84
CA LEU A 221 -2.67 -5.74 9.59
C LEU A 221 -3.49 -5.06 10.70
N SER A 222 -4.49 -5.76 11.26
CA SER A 222 -5.26 -5.22 12.38
C SER A 222 -4.40 -5.01 13.63
N LYS A 223 -3.51 -5.97 13.95
CA LYS A 223 -2.56 -5.82 15.06
C LYS A 223 -1.59 -4.68 14.83
N GLU A 224 -1.03 -4.57 13.62
CA GLU A 224 -0.15 -3.45 13.26
C GLU A 224 -0.86 -2.10 13.37
N ARG A 225 -2.12 -2.02 12.89
CA ARG A 225 -2.90 -0.79 12.96
C ARG A 225 -3.22 -0.37 14.39
N VAL A 226 -3.56 -1.33 15.25
CA VAL A 226 -3.74 -1.10 16.69
C VAL A 226 -2.43 -0.62 17.31
N GLU A 227 -1.31 -1.24 16.98
CA GLU A 227 0.02 -0.88 17.49
C GLU A 227 0.45 0.53 17.05
N ASP A 228 0.19 0.91 15.80
CA ASP A 228 0.43 2.25 15.27
C ASP A 228 -0.38 3.30 16.05
N LEU A 229 -1.68 3.07 16.25
CA LEU A 229 -2.55 3.97 17.02
C LEU A 229 -2.12 4.07 18.50
N GLU A 230 -1.76 2.95 19.11
CA GLU A 230 -1.25 2.93 20.48
C GLU A 230 0.11 3.65 20.62
N SER A 231 0.95 3.57 19.59
CA SER A 231 2.24 4.24 19.54
C SER A 231 2.10 5.75 19.41
N ILE A 232 1.19 6.26 18.57
CA ILE A 232 0.98 7.72 18.48
C ILE A 232 0.40 8.30 19.78
N ILE A 233 -0.40 7.52 20.52
CA ILE A 233 -0.85 7.88 21.87
C ILE A 233 0.36 8.00 22.80
N ASP A 234 1.25 7.00 22.82
CA ASP A 234 2.44 7.02 23.67
C ASP A 234 3.38 8.17 23.30
N GLU A 235 3.59 8.43 22.01
CA GLU A 235 4.38 9.56 21.51
C GLU A 235 3.80 10.90 21.92
N PHE A 236 2.47 11.07 21.89
CA PHE A 236 1.83 12.29 22.38
C PHE A 236 2.19 12.59 23.84
N PHE A 237 2.10 11.59 24.73
CA PHE A 237 2.48 11.77 26.14
C PHE A 237 3.97 12.09 26.30
N VAL A 238 4.84 11.51 25.46
CA VAL A 238 6.27 11.87 25.43
C VAL A 238 6.47 13.32 25.00
N GLU A 239 5.75 13.79 23.97
CA GLU A 239 5.85 15.15 23.43
C GLU A 239 5.39 16.21 24.44
N ILE A 240 4.35 15.93 25.21
CA ILE A 240 3.87 16.86 26.26
C ILE A 240 4.60 16.68 27.61
N ASN A 241 5.62 15.81 27.65
CA ASN A 241 6.40 15.47 28.85
C ASN A 241 5.55 14.95 30.01
N GLU A 242 4.60 14.07 29.70
CA GLU A 242 3.66 13.45 30.62
C GLU A 242 3.78 11.92 30.66
N ASN A 243 3.15 11.29 31.66
CA ASN A 243 2.99 9.84 31.69
C ASN A 243 1.59 9.47 31.23
N ARG A 244 1.50 8.50 30.32
CA ARG A 244 0.21 7.97 29.87
C ARG A 244 -0.56 7.36 31.05
N PRO A 245 -1.78 7.85 31.35
CA PRO A 245 -2.59 7.30 32.42
C PRO A 245 -3.11 5.91 32.06
N LEU A 246 -3.57 5.18 33.07
CA LEU A 246 -4.06 3.80 32.94
C LEU A 246 -5.22 3.68 31.95
N ASN A 247 -6.10 4.69 31.91
CA ASN A 247 -7.27 4.70 31.03
C ASN A 247 -7.36 6.04 30.29
N ILE A 248 -7.72 5.98 29.01
CA ILE A 248 -8.04 7.14 28.18
C ILE A 248 -9.49 6.92 27.71
N PRO A 249 -10.43 7.80 28.06
CA PRO A 249 -11.79 7.70 27.55
C PRO A 249 -11.81 7.96 26.03
N ALA A 250 -12.70 7.29 25.32
CA ALA A 250 -12.97 7.59 23.93
C ALA A 250 -13.86 8.85 23.85
N LEU A 251 -13.62 9.69 22.85
CA LEU A 251 -14.53 10.77 22.49
C LEU A 251 -15.90 10.19 22.11
N VAL A 252 -16.97 10.83 22.58
CA VAL A 252 -18.36 10.47 22.27
C VAL A 252 -19.06 11.63 21.56
N GLU A 253 -20.30 11.43 21.12
CA GLU A 253 -21.09 12.49 20.45
C GLU A 253 -21.45 13.65 21.40
N SER A 254 -21.60 13.38 22.70
CA SER A 254 -22.00 14.36 23.71
C SER A 254 -20.84 15.28 24.10
N ASN A 255 -20.94 16.56 23.72
CA ASN A 255 -19.94 17.58 24.07
C ASN A 255 -19.80 17.79 25.59
N GLU A 256 -20.90 17.74 26.34
CA GLU A 256 -20.88 17.91 27.80
C GLU A 256 -20.12 16.75 28.47
N GLU A 257 -20.39 15.52 28.04
CA GLU A 257 -19.66 14.34 28.53
C GLU A 257 -18.17 14.41 28.16
N ASN A 258 -17.85 14.84 26.94
CA ASN A 258 -16.46 15.01 26.52
C ASN A 258 -15.69 16.01 27.39
N ILE A 259 -16.33 17.12 27.81
CA ILE A 259 -15.71 18.11 28.70
C ILE A 259 -15.37 17.48 30.06
N GLU A 260 -16.29 16.72 30.64
CA GLU A 260 -16.06 16.05 31.93
C GLU A 260 -15.02 14.93 31.81
N MET A 261 -15.07 14.14 30.75
CA MET A 261 -14.06 13.12 30.46
C MET A 261 -12.67 13.72 30.24
N ALA A 262 -12.56 14.86 29.55
CA ALA A 262 -11.32 15.57 29.34
C ALA A 262 -10.72 16.11 30.65
N LYS A 263 -11.56 16.70 31.53
CA LYS A 263 -11.12 17.13 32.86
C LYS A 263 -10.58 15.96 33.68
N LYS A 264 -11.30 14.82 33.66
CA LYS A 264 -10.86 13.60 34.32
C LYS A 264 -9.55 13.08 33.75
N LEU A 265 -9.41 13.03 32.43
CA LEU A 265 -8.19 12.58 31.76
C LEU A 265 -6.97 13.43 32.14
N LYS A 266 -7.12 14.75 32.25
CA LYS A 266 -6.05 15.63 32.78
C LYS A 266 -5.68 15.25 34.20
N ALA A 267 -6.68 15.10 35.08
CA ALA A 267 -6.45 14.75 36.48
C ALA A 267 -5.74 13.39 36.60
N ASP A 268 -6.16 12.39 35.83
CA ASP A 268 -5.55 11.05 35.79
C ASP A 268 -4.10 11.11 35.27
N THR A 269 -3.82 11.99 34.29
CA THR A 269 -2.46 12.23 33.75
C THR A 269 -1.56 12.87 34.81
N GLU A 270 -2.05 13.87 35.55
CA GLU A 270 -1.32 14.48 36.68
C GLU A 270 -1.09 13.46 37.81
N GLU A 271 -2.08 12.63 38.15
CA GLU A 271 -1.92 11.56 39.14
C GLU A 271 -0.84 10.56 38.68
N ALA A 272 -0.82 10.21 37.39
CA ALA A 272 0.17 9.32 36.80
C ALA A 272 1.61 9.87 36.86
N LYS A 273 1.84 11.19 37.02
CA LYS A 273 3.19 11.72 37.28
C LYS A 273 3.81 11.16 38.54
N THR A 274 3.03 11.11 39.61
CA THR A 274 3.52 10.78 40.96
C THR A 274 3.20 9.35 41.39
N ASN A 275 2.17 8.75 40.82
CA ASN A 275 1.72 7.39 41.17
C ASN A 275 1.93 6.41 40.02
N THR A 276 2.93 5.52 40.15
CA THR A 276 3.24 4.50 39.13
C THR A 276 2.11 3.50 38.90
N ALA A 277 1.27 3.23 39.91
CA ALA A 277 0.12 2.33 39.77
C ALA A 277 -0.99 2.91 38.87
N LYS A 278 -0.94 4.20 38.58
CA LYS A 278 -1.89 4.93 37.72
C LYS A 278 -1.39 5.10 36.29
N ARG A 279 -0.18 4.63 35.99
CA ARG A 279 0.39 4.64 34.64
C ARG A 279 -0.09 3.44 33.85
N SER A 280 -0.19 3.60 32.53
CA SER A 280 -0.42 2.46 31.65
C SER A 280 0.77 1.48 31.68
N LYS A 281 0.50 0.19 31.43
CA LYS A 281 1.57 -0.82 31.30
C LYS A 281 2.61 -0.43 30.25
N ARG A 282 2.16 0.20 29.15
CA ARG A 282 3.02 0.73 28.09
C ARG A 282 3.96 1.80 28.62
N SER A 283 3.43 2.81 29.32
CA SER A 283 4.24 3.88 29.93
C SER A 283 5.34 3.35 30.87
N LEU A 284 5.02 2.33 31.67
CA LEU A 284 5.99 1.66 32.54
C LEU A 284 7.08 0.94 31.72
N ASN A 285 6.70 0.25 30.64
CA ASN A 285 7.64 -0.47 29.78
C ASN A 285 8.55 0.49 28.99
N THR A 286 8.06 1.63 28.51
CA THR A 286 8.88 2.62 27.78
C THR A 286 9.93 3.26 28.69
N GLN A 287 9.66 3.41 29.99
CA GLN A 287 10.66 3.84 30.97
C GLN A 287 11.70 2.75 31.28
N ASN A 288 11.30 1.47 31.29
CA ASN A 288 12.24 0.36 31.38
C ASN A 288 13.15 0.29 30.14
N TYR A 289 12.65 0.62 28.94
CA TYR A 289 13.47 0.75 27.72
C TYR A 289 14.35 2.01 27.69
N LYS A 290 13.93 3.14 28.27
CA LYS A 290 14.84 4.29 28.51
C LYS A 290 15.96 3.96 29.51
N SER A 291 15.75 2.98 30.40
CA SER A 291 16.76 2.48 31.34
C SER A 291 17.69 1.41 30.70
N ALA A 292 17.24 0.81 29.60
CA ALA A 292 17.95 -0.21 28.82
C ALA A 292 18.20 0.28 27.38
N SER A 293 18.48 1.57 27.19
CA SER A 293 18.95 2.08 25.91
C SER A 293 20.33 1.48 25.67
N GLN A 294 20.36 0.31 25.02
CA GLN A 294 21.53 -0.21 24.36
C GLN A 294 22.01 0.89 23.42
N GLU A 295 23.13 1.52 23.78
CA GLU A 295 24.03 2.08 22.78
C GLU A 295 24.18 1.02 21.69
N VAL A 296 23.82 1.37 20.45
CA VAL A 296 24.06 0.51 19.30
C VAL A 296 25.55 0.20 19.30
N SER A 297 25.90 -1.03 19.67
CA SER A 297 27.29 -1.48 19.75
C SER A 297 27.98 -1.16 18.43
N GLU A 298 29.23 -0.69 18.48
CA GLU A 298 30.03 -0.42 17.28
C GLU A 298 30.07 -1.60 16.32
N GLN A 299 29.90 -2.84 16.81
CA GLN A 299 29.78 -4.05 16.00
C GLN A 299 28.52 -4.06 15.12
N GLN A 300 27.38 -3.58 15.62
CA GLN A 300 26.13 -3.49 14.85
C GLN A 300 26.20 -2.39 13.79
N LYS A 301 26.89 -1.28 14.07
CA LYS A 301 27.18 -0.24 13.07
C LYS A 301 28.13 -0.75 11.99
N ALA A 302 29.20 -1.43 12.38
CA ALA A 302 30.17 -2.02 11.45
C ALA A 302 29.54 -3.10 10.57
N GLU A 303 28.63 -3.93 11.10
CA GLU A 303 27.94 -4.94 10.30
C GLU A 303 26.95 -4.33 9.30
N TYR A 304 26.31 -3.20 9.65
CA TYR A 304 25.45 -2.44 8.75
C TYR A 304 26.26 -1.78 7.62
N GLU A 305 27.40 -1.17 7.94
CA GLU A 305 28.30 -0.58 6.95
C GLU A 305 28.91 -1.64 6.02
N ARG A 306 29.35 -2.78 6.55
CA ARG A 306 29.86 -3.89 5.73
C ARG A 306 28.80 -4.42 4.75
N LYS A 307 27.56 -4.58 5.22
CA LYS A 307 26.41 -4.97 4.36
C LYS A 307 26.01 -3.88 3.37
N ALA A 308 26.41 -2.62 3.57
CA ALA A 308 26.18 -1.54 2.63
C ALA A 308 27.31 -1.45 1.58
N GLU A 309 28.55 -1.76 1.94
CA GLU A 309 29.68 -1.87 1.01
C GLU A 309 29.56 -3.09 0.10
N GLU A 310 29.13 -4.24 0.62
CA GLU A 310 28.86 -5.45 -0.18
C GLU A 310 27.83 -5.19 -1.30
N ARG A 311 26.91 -4.22 -1.12
CA ARG A 311 25.93 -3.83 -2.15
C ARG A 311 26.49 -2.93 -3.24
N LYS A 312 27.62 -2.27 -3.01
CA LYS A 312 28.29 -1.41 -4.00
C LYS A 312 29.24 -2.18 -4.92
N VAL A 313 29.64 -3.39 -4.54
CA VAL A 313 30.59 -4.20 -5.32
C VAL A 313 29.90 -5.02 -6.42
N PHE A 314 28.56 -5.12 -6.40
CA PHE A 314 27.76 -5.84 -7.39
C PHE A 314 26.87 -4.94 -8.28
N SER A 315 27.12 -3.63 -8.31
CA SER A 315 26.56 -2.67 -9.28
C SER A 315 27.63 -2.19 -10.24
#